data_AF-A0A3N5S199-F1
#
_entry.id   AF-A0A3N5S199-F1
#
_cell.length_a   1.000
_cell.length_b   1.000
_cell.length_c   1.000
_cell.angle_alpha   90.00
_cell.angle_beta   90.00
_cell.angle_gamma   90.00
#
_symmetry.space_group_name_H-M   'P 1'
#
loop_
_entity.id
_entity.type
_entity.pdbx_description
1 polymer ?
#
loop_
_entity_poly.entity_id
_entity_poly.type
_entity_poly.pdbx_seq_one_letter_code
_entity_poly.pdbx_strand_id
1 'polypeptide(L)' 'MITREKREVLNNYNVGLAAYKQRKWDEAVRAFEKALQFDPNDGPSTLYLERSKKYQENPPPADWDGVFIMTTK' A
#
# COMPACT_ATOMS: atom_id res chain seq x y z
N MET A 1 16.84 -13.06 14.23
CA MET A 1 17.19 -12.40 12.96
C MET A 1 15.95 -12.40 12.07
N ILE A 2 15.67 -11.30 11.39
CA ILE A 2 14.60 -11.26 10.38
C ILE A 2 15.08 -11.97 9.12
N THR A 3 14.24 -12.80 8.51
CA THR A 3 14.59 -13.54 7.27
C THR A 3 14.80 -12.58 6.10
N ARG A 4 15.48 -13.05 5.05
CA ARG A 4 15.72 -12.24 3.85
C ARG A 4 14.39 -11.82 3.22
N GLU A 5 13.44 -12.74 3.14
CA GLU A 5 12.10 -12.55 2.62
C GLU A 5 11.36 -11.47 3.43
N LYS A 6 11.42 -11.53 4.76
CA LYS A 6 10.75 -10.52 5.60
C LYS A 6 11.38 -9.13 5.41
N ARG A 7 12.68 -9.04 5.14
CA ARG A 7 13.33 -7.77 4.80
C ARG A 7 12.82 -7.22 3.46
N GLU A 8 12.65 -8.07 2.45
CA GLU A 8 12.09 -7.66 1.16
C GLU A 8 10.63 -7.20 1.29
N VAL A 9 9.81 -7.90 2.09
CA VAL A 9 8.44 -7.46 2.40
C VAL A 9 8.45 -6.05 3.00
N LEU A 10 9.26 -5.82 4.05
CA LEU A 10 9.33 -4.53 4.72
C LEU A 10 9.83 -3.41 3.80
N ASN A 11 10.83 -3.68 2.97
CA ASN A 11 11.34 -2.71 2.00
C ASN A 11 10.26 -2.31 0.99
N ASN A 12 9.61 -3.30 0.37
CA ASN A 12 8.56 -3.05 -0.62
C ASN A 12 7.33 -2.39 0.00
N TYR A 13 6.94 -2.81 1.21
CA TYR A 13 5.88 -2.16 1.99
C TYR A 13 6.18 -0.68 2.24
N ASN A 14 7.40 -0.34 2.68
CA ASN A 14 7.79 1.04 2.96
C ASN A 14 7.79 1.92 1.69
N VAL A 15 8.25 1.37 0.56
CA VAL A 15 8.16 2.03 -0.75
C VAL A 15 6.71 2.27 -1.14
N GLY A 16 5.86 1.25 -1.00
CA GLY A 16 4.43 1.36 -1.28
C GLY A 16 3.73 2.40 -0.40
N LEU A 17 4.04 2.43 0.89
CA LEU A 17 3.49 3.39 1.83
C LEU A 17 3.92 4.83 1.51
N ALA A 18 5.17 5.04 1.10
CA ALA A 18 5.66 6.35 0.68
C ALA A 18 4.97 6.83 -0.60
N ALA A 19 4.74 5.94 -1.57
CA ALA A 19 4.00 6.23 -2.79
C ALA A 19 2.51 6.50 -2.51
N TYR A 20 1.89 5.70 -1.63
CA TYR A 20 0.50 5.87 -1.20
C TYR A 20 0.27 7.26 -0.58
N LYS A 21 1.17 7.71 0.31
CA LYS A 21 1.10 9.06 0.90
C LYS A 21 1.27 10.18 -0.12
N GLN A 22 2.02 9.92 -1.20
CA GLN A 22 2.18 10.83 -2.33
C GLN A 22 1.06 10.72 -3.37
N ARG A 23 0.04 9.88 -3.13
CA ARG A 23 -1.06 9.58 -4.07
C ARG A 23 -0.59 9.00 -5.40
N LYS A 24 0.61 8.42 -5.42
CA LYS A 24 1.17 7.71 -6.56
C LYS A 24 0.65 6.27 -6.55
N TRP A 25 -0.63 6.12 -6.85
CA TRP A 25 -1.33 4.85 -6.64
C TRP A 25 -0.75 3.71 -7.47
N ASP A 26 -0.37 3.95 -8.72
CA ASP A 26 0.28 2.93 -9.57
C ASP A 26 1.61 2.43 -8.98
N GLU A 27 2.39 3.33 -8.38
CA GLU A 27 3.64 2.98 -7.71
C GLU A 27 3.37 2.23 -6.41
N ALA A 28 2.37 2.66 -5.65
CA ALA A 28 1.95 2.01 -4.40
C ALA A 28 1.48 0.57 -4.67
N VAL A 29 0.59 0.37 -5.64
CA VAL A 29 0.09 -0.95 -6.07
C VAL A 29 1.25 -1.88 -6.43
N ARG A 30 2.16 -1.44 -7.31
CA ARG A 30 3.31 -2.26 -7.74
C ARG A 30 4.22 -2.65 -6.58
N ALA A 31 4.42 -1.75 -5.61
CA ALA A 31 5.25 -2.03 -4.45
C ALA A 31 4.58 -3.02 -3.48
N PHE A 32 3.28 -2.86 -3.20
CA PHE A 32 2.56 -3.83 -2.35
C PHE A 32 2.42 -5.20 -3.02
N GLU A 33 2.20 -5.27 -4.33
CA GLU A 33 2.20 -6.54 -5.06
C GLU A 33 3.55 -7.25 -4.96
N LYS A 34 4.68 -6.52 -5.06
CA LYS A 34 6.01 -7.08 -4.79
C LYS A 34 6.17 -7.58 -3.37
N ALA A 35 5.69 -6.84 -2.36
CA ALA A 35 5.73 -7.30 -0.98
C ALA A 35 4.98 -8.64 -0.81
N LEU A 36 3.79 -8.75 -1.43
CA LEU A 36 2.96 -9.96 -1.41
C LEU A 36 3.54 -11.13 -2.22
N GLN A 37 4.46 -10.88 -3.18
CA GLN A 37 5.21 -11.96 -3.83
C GLN A 37 6.16 -12.67 -2.86
N PHE A 38 6.66 -11.97 -1.84
CA PHE A 38 7.54 -12.56 -0.82
C PHE A 38 6.75 -13.13 0.38
N ASP A 39 5.66 -12.47 0.77
CA ASP A 39 4.76 -12.92 1.82
C ASP A 39 3.30 -12.65 1.41
N PRO A 40 2.63 -13.62 0.77
CA PRO A 40 1.23 -13.47 0.36
C PRO A 40 0.26 -13.20 1.51
N ASN A 41 0.68 -13.43 2.76
CA ASN A 41 -0.13 -13.24 3.95
C ASN A 41 0.19 -11.92 4.68
N ASP A 42 0.98 -11.03 4.09
CA ASP A 42 1.28 -9.72 4.69
C ASP A 42 0.04 -8.83 4.70
N GLY A 43 -0.71 -8.87 5.81
CA GLY A 43 -1.95 -8.13 6.00
C GLY A 43 -1.84 -6.63 5.71
N PRO A 44 -0.78 -5.91 6.17
CA PRO A 44 -0.58 -4.51 5.81
C PRO A 44 -0.47 -4.28 4.30
N SER A 45 0.35 -5.04 3.59
CA SER A 45 0.49 -4.89 2.14
C SER A 45 -0.81 -5.17 1.40
N THR A 46 -1.57 -6.20 1.79
CA THR A 46 -2.90 -6.47 1.21
C THR A 46 -3.87 -5.31 1.43
N LEU A 47 -3.96 -4.79 2.66
CA LEU A 47 -4.84 -3.67 2.98
C LEU A 47 -4.53 -2.42 2.14
N TYR A 48 -3.25 -2.05 2.04
CA TYR A 48 -2.86 -0.87 1.27
C TYR A 48 -2.90 -1.09 -0.23
N LEU A 49 -2.73 -2.31 -0.73
CA LEU A 49 -2.96 -2.66 -2.12
C LEU A 49 -4.41 -2.40 -2.52
N GLU A 50 -5.37 -2.93 -1.75
CA GLU A 50 -6.80 -2.73 -1.98
C GLU A 50 -7.18 -1.25 -1.96
N ARG A 51 -6.67 -0.50 -0.96
CA ARG A 51 -6.90 0.94 -0.87
C ARG A 51 -6.31 1.70 -2.06
N SER A 52 -5.09 1.36 -2.47
CA SER A 52 -4.44 2.01 -3.60
C SER A 52 -5.23 1.77 -4.89
N LYS A 53 -5.69 0.54 -5.14
CA LYS A 53 -6.58 0.23 -6.27
C LYS A 53 -7.89 1.01 -6.21
N LYS A 54 -8.52 1.06 -5.04
CA LYS A 54 -9.75 1.85 -4.84
C LYS A 54 -9.54 3.34 -5.13
N TYR A 55 -8.40 3.91 -4.75
CA TYR A 55 -8.07 5.31 -5.02
C TYR A 55 -7.61 5.58 -6.45
N GLN A 56 -7.19 4.57 -7.22
CA GLN A 56 -7.03 4.73 -8.67
C GLN A 56 -8.37 4.95 -9.36
N GLU A 57 -9.37 4.17 -8.97
CA GLU A 57 -10.71 4.26 -9.55
C GLU A 57 -11.47 5.48 -9.00
N ASN A 58 -11.33 5.75 -7.70
CA ASN A 58 -12.01 6.83 -7.00
C ASN A 58 -10.98 7.69 -6.24
N PRO A 59 -10.28 8.59 -6.94
CA PRO A 59 -9.24 9.40 -6.33
C PRO A 59 -9.80 10.25 -5.19
N PRO A 60 -9.12 10.29 -4.04
CA PRO A 60 -9.55 11.10 -2.91
C PRO A 60 -9.36 12.59 -3.23
N PRO A 61 -10.12 13.48 -2.55
CA PRO A 61 -10.10 14.91 -2.84
C PRO A 61 -8.72 15.54 -2.59
N ALA A 62 -8.50 16.74 -3.14
CA ALA A 62 -7.19 17.41 -3.14
C ALA A 62 -6.64 17.67 -1.73
N ASP A 63 -7.49 17.75 -0.71
CA ASP A 63 -7.19 17.94 0.71
C ASP A 63 -6.94 16.63 1.48
N TRP A 64 -6.97 15.48 0.82
CA TRP A 64 -6.71 14.19 1.45
C TRP A 64 -5.31 14.09 2.09
N ASP A 65 -5.28 13.89 3.41
CA ASP A 65 -4.08 13.91 4.26
C ASP A 65 -3.39 12.55 4.39
N GLY A 66 -3.83 11.55 3.62
CA GLY A 66 -3.33 10.18 3.71
C GLY A 66 -4.11 9.30 4.68
N VAL A 67 -5.10 9.84 5.39
CA VAL A 67 -5.97 9.08 6.30
C VAL A 67 -7.06 8.39 5.49
N PHE A 68 -7.16 7.08 5.64
CA PHE A 68 -8.32 6.35 5.15
C PHE A 68 -9.53 6.70 6.03
N ILE A 69 -10.32 7.69 5.61
CA ILE A 69 -11.60 7.96 6.23
C ILE A 69 -12.54 6.83 5.80
N MET A 70 -12.71 5.86 6.70
CA MET A 70 -13.71 4.83 6.55
C MET A 70 -15.07 5.51 6.77
N THR A 71 -15.64 6.08 5.70
CA THR A 71 -17.01 6.63 5.72
C THR A 71 -17.98 5.46 5.78
N THR A 72 -18.10 4.85 6.97
CA THR A 72 -19.22 3.99 7.30
C THR A 72 -20.43 4.91 7.49
N LYS A 73 -21.46 4.70 6.68
CA LYS A 73 -22.77 5.33 6.86
C LYS A 73 -23.64 4.40 7.71
#